data_AF-D0S8T7-F1
#
_entry.id   AF-D0S8T7-F1
#
_cell.length_a   1.000
_cell.length_b   1.000
_cell.length_c   1.000
_cell.angle_alpha   90.00
_cell.angle_beta   90.00
_cell.angle_gamma   90.00
#
_symmetry.space_group_name_H-M   'P 1'
#
loop_
_entity.id
_entity.type
_entity.pdbx_description
1 polymer ?
#
loop_
_entity_poly.entity_id
_entity_poly.type
_entity_poly.pdbx_seq_one_letter_code
_entity_poly.pdbx_strand_id
1 'polypeptide(L)'
;MMSTLKDLNKHLFDQLDRLAKADKDELETEVKRAQTMSQVSEQIVDAHKTQLEAVKLVAQYKGLNTNQETPQISVGDMNVSV
;
A
#
# COMPACT_ATOMS: atom_id res chain seq x y z
N MET A 1 9.54 10.96 4.69
CA MET A 1 9.19 10.37 3.39
C MET A 1 7.94 9.52 3.62
N MET A 2 6.84 9.79 2.93
CA MET A 2 5.60 9.02 3.09
C MET A 2 5.67 7.84 2.11
N SER A 3 5.68 6.61 2.61
CA SER A 3 5.66 5.41 1.77
C SER A 3 4.33 5.33 1.01
N THR A 4 4.39 4.98 -0.27
CA THR A 4 3.22 4.92 -1.17
C THR A 4 2.70 3.49 -1.35
N LEU A 5 1.51 3.32 -1.93
CA LEU A 5 1.02 1.99 -2.32
C LEU A 5 1.91 1.33 -3.39
N LYS A 6 2.59 2.12 -4.24
CA LYS A 6 3.60 1.63 -5.19
C LYS A 6 4.80 1.04 -4.46
N ASP A 7 5.28 1.71 -3.41
CA ASP A 7 6.39 1.21 -2.58
C ASP A 7 5.99 -0.08 -1.85
N LEU A 8 4.77 -0.13 -1.30
CA LEU A 8 4.23 -1.34 -0.68
C LEU A 8 4.21 -2.52 -1.66
N ASN A 9 3.70 -2.28 -2.87
CA ASN A 9 3.65 -3.29 -3.92
C ASN A 9 5.05 -3.80 -4.30
N LYS A 10 6.01 -2.89 -4.48
CA LYS A 10 7.41 -3.25 -4.72
C LYS A 10 7.97 -4.11 -3.59
N HIS A 11 7.76 -3.71 -2.34
CA HIS A 11 8.25 -4.47 -1.18
C HIS A 11 7.64 -5.86 -1.08
N LEU A 12 6.35 -6.03 -1.41
CA LEU A 12 5.70 -7.34 -1.45
C LEU A 12 6.31 -8.26 -2.51
N PHE A 13 6.57 -7.74 -3.72
CA PHE A 13 7.27 -8.51 -4.75
C PHE A 13 8.69 -8.87 -4.33
N ASP A 14 9.43 -7.95 -3.69
CA ASP A 14 10.74 -8.27 -3.15
C ASP A 14 10.68 -9.41 -2.11
N GLN A 15 9.60 -9.51 -1.31
CA GLN A 15 9.43 -10.65 -0.38
C GLN A 15 9.13 -11.97 -1.09
N LEU A 16 8.35 -11.96 -2.17
CA LEU A 16 8.12 -13.15 -2.98
C LEU A 16 9.41 -13.67 -3.59
N ASP A 17 10.25 -12.77 -4.09
CA ASP A 17 11.57 -13.08 -4.62
C ASP A 17 12.50 -13.70 -3.56
N ARG A 18 12.47 -13.19 -2.32
CA ARG A 18 13.25 -13.73 -1.21
C ARG A 18 12.77 -15.13 -0.82
N LEU A 19 11.46 -15.33 -0.72
CA LEU A 19 10.88 -16.64 -0.44
C LEU A 19 11.23 -17.67 -1.52
N ALA A 20 11.18 -17.28 -2.79
CA ALA A 20 11.51 -18.17 -3.91
C ALA A 20 12.99 -18.58 -3.95
N LYS A 21 13.88 -17.78 -3.35
CA LYS A 21 15.33 -18.00 -3.28
C LYS A 21 15.78 -18.59 -1.94
N ALA A 22 14.86 -18.87 -1.02
CA ALA A 22 15.19 -19.37 0.31
C ALA A 22 15.68 -20.82 0.25
N ASP A 23 16.84 -21.07 0.84
CA ASP A 23 17.34 -22.42 1.05
C ASP A 23 16.56 -23.11 2.19
N LYS A 24 16.70 -24.44 2.29
CA LYS A 24 15.93 -25.28 3.22
C LYS A 24 15.99 -24.78 4.67
N ASP A 25 17.16 -24.31 5.11
CA ASP A 25 17.39 -23.87 6.49
C ASP A 25 16.75 -22.49 6.77
N GLU A 26 16.51 -21.67 5.74
CA GLU A 26 15.91 -20.34 5.86
C GLU A 26 14.42 -20.32 5.50
N LEU A 27 13.92 -21.36 4.81
CA LEU A 27 12.58 -21.42 4.26
C LEU A 27 11.49 -21.15 5.30
N GLU A 28 11.57 -21.75 6.49
CA GLU A 28 10.58 -21.54 7.54
C GLU A 28 10.55 -20.08 8.02
N THR A 29 11.73 -19.46 8.14
CA THR A 29 11.86 -18.05 8.52
C THR A 29 11.28 -17.14 7.45
N GLU A 30 11.56 -17.39 6.18
CA GLU A 30 11.06 -16.57 5.07
C GLU A 30 9.56 -16.78 4.82
N VAL A 31 9.01 -17.97 5.05
CA VAL A 31 7.56 -18.20 5.07
C VAL A 31 6.89 -17.35 6.15
N LYS A 32 7.40 -17.40 7.39
CA LYS A 32 6.84 -16.63 8.51
C LYS A 32 6.93 -15.12 8.27
N ARG A 33 8.04 -14.66 7.68
CA ARG A 33 8.21 -13.27 7.27
C ARG A 33 7.20 -12.88 6.19
N ALA A 34 7.06 -13.67 5.13
CA ALA A 34 6.12 -13.40 4.05
C ALA A 34 4.67 -13.31 4.57
N GLN A 35 4.27 -14.22 5.47
CA GLN A 35 2.97 -14.17 6.15
C GLN A 35 2.79 -12.88 6.95
N THR A 36 3.78 -12.51 7.76
CA THR A 36 3.73 -11.29 8.58
C THR A 36 3.63 -10.03 7.70
N MET A 37 4.41 -9.99 6.62
CA MET A 37 4.37 -8.89 5.66
C MET A 37 3.04 -8.80 4.93
N SER A 38 2.42 -9.93 4.57
CA SER A 38 1.08 -9.96 3.99
C SER A 38 0.05 -9.34 4.94
N GLN A 39 0.07 -9.71 6.22
CA GLN A 39 -0.87 -9.20 7.23
C GLN A 39 -0.74 -7.69 7.44
N VAL A 40 0.49 -7.20 7.59
CA VAL A 40 0.75 -5.75 7.74
C VAL A 40 0.31 -4.99 6.48
N SER A 41 0.55 -5.56 5.31
CA SER A 41 0.17 -4.94 4.03
C SER A 41 -1.34 -4.83 3.88
N GLU A 42 -2.10 -5.82 4.34
CA GLU A 42 -3.56 -5.76 4.37
C GLU A 42 -4.06 -4.59 5.22
N GLN A 43 -3.50 -4.39 6.42
CA GLN A 43 -3.84 -3.26 7.28
C GLN A 43 -3.53 -1.91 6.63
N ILE A 44 -2.42 -1.79 5.90
CA ILE A 44 -2.07 -0.57 5.16
C ILE A 44 -3.09 -0.32 4.05
N VAL A 45 -3.44 -1.34 3.28
CA VAL A 45 -4.44 -1.23 2.20
C VAL A 45 -5.80 -0.80 2.77
N ASP A 46 -6.23 -1.34 3.91
CA ASP A 46 -7.49 -0.97 4.54
C ASP A 46 -7.50 0.47 5.08
N ALA A 47 -6.37 0.95 5.61
CA ALA A 47 -6.21 2.36 5.97
C ALA A 47 -6.35 3.27 4.74
N HIS A 48 -5.74 2.89 3.61
CA HIS A 48 -5.87 3.62 2.34
C HIS A 48 -7.29 3.57 1.76
N LYS A 49 -8.03 2.45 1.90
CA LYS A 49 -9.46 2.38 1.52
C LYS A 49 -10.29 3.36 2.36
N THR A 50 -10.06 3.39 3.68
CA THR A 50 -10.73 4.32 4.59
C THR A 50 -10.46 5.78 4.18
N GLN A 51 -9.20 6.06 3.83
CA GLN A 51 -8.81 7.37 3.31
C GLN A 51 -9.54 7.71 2.00
N LEU A 52 -9.65 6.75 1.07
CA LEU A 52 -10.38 6.91 -0.18
C LEU A 52 -11.86 7.24 0.04
N GLU A 53 -12.52 6.57 0.98
CA GLU A 53 -13.92 6.86 1.30
C GLU A 53 -14.07 8.27 1.89
N ALA A 54 -13.15 8.73 2.74
CA ALA A 54 -13.14 10.11 3.24
C ALA A 54 -12.98 11.13 2.10
N VAL A 55 -12.08 10.87 1.14
CA VAL A 55 -11.89 11.74 -0.04
C VAL A 55 -13.14 11.79 -0.90
N LYS A 56 -13.76 10.64 -1.20
CA LYS A 56 -15.01 10.56 -1.97
C LYS A 56 -16.13 11.32 -1.28
N LEU A 57 -16.27 11.19 0.04
CA LEU A 57 -17.27 11.91 0.82
C LEU A 57 -17.09 13.41 0.68
N VAL A 58 -15.86 13.90 0.84
CA VAL A 58 -15.60 15.34 0.69
C VAL A 58 -15.85 15.81 -0.74
N ALA A 59 -15.41 15.05 -1.75
CA ALA A 59 -15.67 15.35 -3.16
C ALA A 59 -17.17 15.47 -3.46
N GLN A 60 -17.98 14.54 -2.91
CA GLN A 60 -19.43 14.51 -3.10
C GLN A 60 -20.14 15.73 -2.51
N TYR A 61 -19.77 16.15 -1.29
CA TYR A 61 -20.52 17.18 -0.56
C TYR A 61 -19.94 18.59 -0.66
N LYS A 62 -18.62 18.72 -0.90
CA LYS A 62 -17.93 20.01 -0.92
C LYS A 62 -17.18 20.29 -2.24
N GLY A 63 -17.11 19.31 -3.15
CA GLY A 63 -16.19 19.35 -4.27
C GLY A 63 -14.74 19.10 -3.85
N LEU A 64 -13.84 18.98 -4.84
CA LEU A 64 -12.40 18.93 -4.63
C LEU A 64 -11.77 20.24 -5.08
N ASN A 65 -10.88 20.81 -4.28
CA ASN A 65 -10.10 21.98 -4.61
C ASN A 65 -8.64 21.81 -4.15
N THR A 66 -7.72 22.55 -4.78
CA THR A 66 -6.27 22.44 -4.52
C THR A 66 -5.85 22.94 -3.14
N ASN A 67 -6.73 23.66 -2.45
CA ASN A 67 -6.48 24.24 -1.13
C ASN A 67 -7.24 23.50 -0.02
N GLN A 68 -7.77 22.31 -0.31
CA GLN A 68 -8.63 21.57 0.62
C GLN A 68 -7.78 20.73 1.56
N GLU A 69 -8.08 20.79 2.86
CA GLU A 69 -7.52 19.90 3.89
C GLU A 69 -8.11 18.48 3.82
N THR A 70 -8.28 17.94 2.62
CA THR A 70 -8.71 16.55 2.45
C THR A 70 -7.55 15.60 2.69
N PRO A 71 -7.79 14.41 3.25
CA PRO A 71 -6.80 13.35 3.26
C PRO A 71 -6.26 13.10 1.85
N GLN A 72 -4.94 13.03 1.67
CA GLN A 72 -4.34 12.79 0.35
C GLN A 72 -3.84 11.36 0.23
N ILE A 73 -4.32 10.63 -0.78
CA ILE A 73 -3.83 9.29 -1.06
C ILE A 73 -2.61 9.41 -1.97
N SER A 74 -1.44 9.11 -1.43
CA SER A 74 -0.21 9.07 -2.23
C SER A 74 -0.05 7.70 -2.87
N VAL A 75 -0.37 7.61 -4.16
CA VAL A 75 -0.32 6.36 -4.94
C VAL A 75 1.04 6.15 -5.64
N GLY A 76 1.98 7.09 -5.46
CA GLY A 76 3.25 7.14 -6.21
C GLY A 76 3.06 7.64 -7.65
N ASP A 77 4.02 7.41 -8.56
CA ASP A 77 3.89 7.72 -10.00
C ASP A 77 2.92 6.77 -10.72
N MET A 78 1.75 6.53 -10.13
CA MET A 78 0.65 5.92 -10.85
C MET A 78 0.12 7.00 -11.78
N ASN A 79 0.80 7.15 -12.93
CA ASN A 79 0.29 7.88 -14.08
C ASN A 79 -1.03 7.23 -14.48
N VAL A 80 -2.12 7.65 -13.84
CA VAL A 80 -3.44 7.48 -14.43
C VAL A 80 -3.55 8.61 -15.44
N SER A 81 -2.98 8.38 -16.61
CA SER A 81 -3.34 9.15 -17.79
C SER A 81 -4.83 8.93 -18.00
N VAL A 82 -5.62 9.97 -17.70
CA VAL A 82 -7.02 10.05 -18.14
C VAL A 82 -6.99 10.58 -19.57
#